data_AF-A0A067K599-F1
#
_entry.id   AF-A0A067K599-F1
#
_cell.length_a   1.000
_cell.length_b   1.000
_cell.length_c   1.000
_cell.angle_alpha   90.00
_cell.angle_beta   90.00
_cell.angle_gamma   90.00
#
_symmetry.space_group_name_H-M   'P 1'
#
loop_
_entity.id
_entity.type
_entity.pdbx_description
1 polymer ?
#
loop_
_entity_poly.entity_id
_entity_poly.type
_entity_poly.pdbx_seq_one_letter_code
_entity_poly.pdbx_strand_id
1 'polypeptide(L)'
;MMEYIGATCIPVTFDPVPIDDKIDFYFILSFAIDADPSGNAQNGKFSPYWQIRTAAAYLTTFELRATQFSKDKLLPSYEVNGRGIQGDAFFDALALLEKKGFDVNGVMIFSADASASDNYYYERKSQAFLLNSTKV
;
A
#
# COMPACT_ATOMS: atom_id res chain seq x y z
N MET A 1 12.43 -0.48 9.81
CA MET A 1 12.79 0.15 8.51
C MET A 1 11.59 0.09 7.59
N MET A 2 11.38 1.12 6.77
CA MET A 2 10.34 1.16 5.75
C MET A 2 11.00 1.36 4.39
N GLU A 3 10.69 0.51 3.42
CA GLU A 3 11.26 0.59 2.07
C GLU A 3 10.16 0.67 1.01
N TYR A 4 10.30 1.63 0.09
CA TYR A 4 9.39 1.79 -1.05
C TYR A 4 9.78 0.83 -2.16
N ILE A 5 8.79 0.11 -2.70
CA ILE A 5 9.01 -0.71 -3.88
C ILE A 5 7.98 -0.44 -4.96
N GLY A 6 8.44 -0.43 -6.22
CA GLY A 6 7.58 -0.32 -7.40
C GLY A 6 7.40 1.09 -7.96
N ALA A 7 7.96 2.13 -7.36
CA ALA A 7 7.79 3.52 -7.81
C ALA A 7 8.29 3.78 -9.24
N THR A 8 9.34 3.08 -9.68
CA THR A 8 10.04 3.30 -10.95
C THR A 8 9.72 2.25 -12.03
N CYS A 9 8.82 1.30 -11.76
CA CYS A 9 8.53 0.16 -12.64
C CYS A 9 9.78 -0.67 -13.05
N ILE A 10 10.90 -0.52 -12.33
CA ILE A 10 12.07 -1.38 -12.51
C ILE A 10 11.76 -2.73 -11.88
N PRO A 11 11.97 -3.85 -12.59
CA PRO A 11 11.75 -5.15 -12.02
C PRO A 11 12.81 -5.44 -10.96
N VAL A 12 12.39 -5.50 -9.69
CA VAL A 12 13.26 -5.84 -8.56
C VAL A 12 12.62 -7.05 -7.88
N THR A 13 13.29 -8.19 -7.92
CA THR A 13 12.91 -9.33 -7.07
C THR A 13 13.20 -8.97 -5.61
N PHE A 14 12.73 -9.77 -4.65
CA PHE A 14 12.99 -9.51 -3.23
C PHE A 14 14.34 -10.03 -2.76
N ASP A 15 14.89 -11.04 -3.45
CA ASP A 15 16.22 -11.62 -3.18
C ASP A 15 17.40 -10.61 -3.08
N PRO A 16 17.43 -9.47 -3.79
CA PRO A 16 18.49 -8.47 -3.67
C PRO A 16 18.24 -7.42 -2.57
N VAL A 17 17.12 -7.44 -1.83
CA VAL A 17 16.90 -6.53 -0.70
C VAL A 17 17.47 -7.18 0.57
N PRO A 18 18.60 -6.71 1.12
CA PRO A 18 19.17 -7.29 2.33
C PRO A 18 18.31 -6.89 3.54
N ILE A 19 17.66 -7.88 4.18
CA ILE A 19 16.87 -7.68 5.39
C ILE A 19 17.59 -8.38 6.55
N ASP A 20 18.01 -7.60 7.54
CA ASP A 20 18.54 -8.12 8.81
C ASP A 20 17.39 -8.66 9.68
N ASP A 21 17.56 -9.83 10.29
CA ASP A 21 16.51 -10.49 11.08
C ASP A 21 16.27 -9.83 12.45
N LYS A 22 17.17 -8.93 12.88
CA LYS A 22 17.06 -8.18 14.14
C LYS A 22 16.25 -6.89 14.02
N ILE A 23 15.73 -6.57 12.84
CA ILE A 23 14.95 -5.36 12.61
C ILE A 23 13.54 -5.68 12.13
N ASP A 24 12.57 -4.89 12.59
CA ASP A 24 11.25 -4.86 11.96
C ASP A 24 11.36 -4.15 10.61
N PHE A 25 11.10 -4.89 9.55
CA PHE A 25 11.17 -4.40 8.16
C PHE A 25 9.79 -4.45 7.52
N TYR A 26 9.33 -3.29 7.04
CA TYR A 26 8.03 -3.10 6.40
C TYR A 26 8.23 -2.66 4.96
N PHE A 27 7.49 -3.29 4.04
CA PHE A 27 7.38 -2.81 2.68
C PHE A 27 6.23 -1.81 2.56
N ILE A 28 6.53 -0.67 1.95
CA ILE A 28 5.52 0.29 1.51
C ILE A 28 5.26 0.02 0.03
N LEU A 29 4.06 -0.46 -0.28
CA LEU A 29 3.66 -0.76 -1.66
C LEU A 29 3.16 0.51 -2.34
N SER A 30 3.98 1.12 -3.20
CA SER A 30 3.64 2.33 -3.97
C SER A 30 4.59 2.47 -5.17
N PHE A 31 4.25 2.17 -6.44
CA PHE A 31 2.99 1.71 -7.04
C PHE A 31 3.25 0.58 -8.03
N ALA A 32 3.61 -0.61 -7.55
CA ALA A 32 3.66 -1.74 -8.45
C ALA A 32 3.28 -3.10 -7.86
N ILE A 33 2.85 -3.95 -8.77
CA ILE A 33 2.28 -5.26 -8.57
C ILE A 33 3.22 -6.24 -9.26
N ASP A 34 4.07 -6.96 -8.54
CA ASP A 34 4.73 -8.17 -9.04
C ASP A 34 3.67 -9.29 -9.21
N ALA A 35 2.74 -9.09 -10.14
CA ALA A 35 1.76 -10.07 -10.58
C ALA A 35 1.20 -9.71 -11.97
N ASP A 36 0.80 -10.72 -12.73
CA ASP A 36 0.15 -10.57 -14.03
C ASP A 36 -1.34 -10.17 -13.86
N PRO A 37 -2.08 -9.84 -14.94
CA PRO A 37 -3.50 -9.51 -14.85
C PRO A 37 -4.39 -10.63 -14.27
N SER A 38 -3.89 -11.86 -14.17
CA SER A 38 -4.56 -13.02 -13.58
C SER A 38 -4.16 -13.26 -12.11
N GLY A 39 -3.30 -12.40 -11.55
CA GLY A 39 -2.85 -12.49 -10.16
C GLY A 39 -1.68 -13.45 -9.94
N ASN A 40 -1.06 -13.98 -10.98
CA ASN A 40 0.12 -14.85 -10.82
C ASN A 40 1.36 -13.99 -10.54
N ALA A 41 2.16 -14.34 -9.52
CA ALA A 41 3.43 -13.67 -9.24
C ALA A 41 4.35 -13.66 -10.47
N GLN A 42 5.00 -12.53 -10.78
CA GLN A 42 5.89 -12.43 -11.93
C GLN A 42 7.38 -12.37 -11.55
N ASN A 43 7.71 -12.71 -10.30
CA ASN A 43 9.07 -12.76 -9.75
C ASN A 43 9.87 -11.49 -10.09
N GLY A 44 9.47 -10.39 -9.48
CA GLY A 44 10.07 -9.07 -9.64
C GLY A 44 9.60 -8.31 -10.86
N LYS A 45 8.73 -8.83 -11.74
CA LYS A 45 8.20 -8.04 -12.88
C LYS A 45 6.93 -7.28 -12.48
N PHE A 46 7.17 -6.03 -12.14
CA PHE A 46 6.18 -5.09 -11.64
C PHE A 46 5.25 -4.53 -12.73
N SER A 47 3.97 -4.89 -12.63
CA SER A 47 2.86 -4.24 -13.32
C SER A 47 2.47 -2.94 -12.59
N PRO A 48 2.12 -1.88 -13.32
CA PRO A 48 1.82 -0.60 -12.72
C PRO A 48 0.51 -0.57 -11.93
N TYR A 49 0.58 -0.12 -10.66
CA TYR A 49 -0.57 -0.08 -9.74
C TYR A 49 -1.55 1.08 -10.04
N TRP A 50 -1.20 2.03 -10.91
CA TRP A 50 -2.02 3.22 -11.16
C TRP A 50 -3.39 2.95 -11.83
N GLN A 51 -3.63 1.72 -12.29
CA GLN A 51 -4.93 1.31 -12.83
C GLN A 51 -5.94 0.94 -11.75
N ILE A 52 -5.51 0.70 -10.51
CA ILE A 52 -6.41 0.42 -9.40
C ILE A 52 -7.08 1.72 -8.98
N ARG A 53 -8.39 1.83 -9.18
CA ARG A 53 -9.17 3.02 -8.85
C ARG A 53 -10.33 2.75 -7.88
N THR A 54 -10.55 1.49 -7.50
CA THR A 54 -11.68 1.08 -6.65
C THR A 54 -11.20 0.38 -5.39
N ALA A 55 -11.97 0.52 -4.31
CA ALA A 55 -11.67 -0.13 -3.03
C ALA A 55 -11.61 -1.66 -3.14
N ALA A 56 -12.48 -2.27 -3.94
CA ALA A 56 -12.49 -3.70 -4.17
C ALA A 56 -11.21 -4.19 -4.89
N ALA A 57 -10.78 -3.50 -5.95
CA ALA A 57 -9.54 -3.84 -6.66
C ALA A 57 -8.30 -3.62 -5.77
N TYR A 58 -8.33 -2.60 -4.92
CA TYR A 58 -7.29 -2.36 -3.91
C TYR A 58 -7.19 -3.54 -2.95
N LEU A 59 -8.31 -3.96 -2.36
CA LEU A 59 -8.38 -5.11 -1.46
C LEU A 59 -7.83 -6.38 -2.13
N THR A 60 -8.34 -6.75 -3.30
CA THR A 60 -7.90 -7.96 -4.02
C THR A 60 -6.38 -7.93 -4.28
N THR A 61 -5.86 -6.76 -4.62
CA THR A 61 -4.42 -6.59 -4.83
C THR A 61 -3.64 -6.69 -3.53
N PHE A 62 -4.14 -6.09 -2.45
CA PHE A 62 -3.49 -6.18 -1.13
C PHE A 62 -3.49 -7.62 -0.60
N GLU A 63 -4.59 -8.36 -0.76
CA GLU A 63 -4.70 -9.79 -0.44
C GLU A 63 -3.65 -10.60 -1.21
N LEU A 64 -3.50 -10.35 -2.51
CA LEU A 64 -2.46 -11.00 -3.32
C LEU A 64 -1.06 -10.69 -2.77
N ARG A 65 -0.79 -9.44 -2.40
CA ARG A 65 0.51 -9.03 -1.83
C ARG A 65 0.75 -9.71 -0.50
N ALA A 66 -0.26 -9.85 0.34
CA ALA A 66 -0.17 -10.56 1.60
C ALA A 66 0.09 -12.07 1.47
N THR A 67 -0.03 -12.65 0.27
CA THR A 67 0.45 -14.02 -0.01
C THR A 67 1.91 -14.07 -0.41
N GLN A 68 2.45 -12.96 -0.94
CA GLN A 68 3.84 -12.84 -1.41
C GLN A 68 4.76 -12.28 -0.33
N PHE A 69 4.20 -11.39 0.49
CA PHE A 69 4.81 -10.81 1.68
C PHE A 69 4.03 -11.29 2.89
N SER A 70 4.68 -11.39 4.06
CA SER A 70 3.92 -11.51 5.29
C SER A 70 2.92 -10.36 5.37
N LYS A 71 1.64 -10.68 5.60
CA LYS A 71 0.57 -9.70 5.78
C LYS A 71 0.91 -8.63 6.83
N ASP A 72 1.72 -9.01 7.83
CA ASP A 72 2.12 -8.15 8.94
C ASP A 72 3.26 -7.17 8.57
N LYS A 73 3.82 -7.30 7.37
CA LYS A 73 4.91 -6.47 6.84
C LYS A 73 4.46 -5.49 5.75
N LEU A 74 3.16 -5.34 5.54
CA LEU A 74 2.58 -4.48 4.50
C LEU A 74 1.88 -3.27 5.10
N LEU A 75 2.20 -2.08 4.59
CA LEU A 75 1.46 -0.86 4.89
C LEU A 75 0.68 -0.38 3.66
N PRO A 76 -0.64 -0.10 3.79
CA PRO A 76 -1.40 0.56 2.73
C PRO A 76 -0.82 1.93 2.39
N SER A 77 -0.83 2.26 1.11
CA SER A 77 -0.40 3.59 0.64
C SER A 77 -1.30 4.16 -0.45
N TYR A 78 -1.22 5.48 -0.61
CA TYR A 78 -2.02 6.29 -1.54
C TYR A 78 -1.20 7.49 -2.04
N GLU A 79 -1.37 7.88 -3.31
CA GLU A 79 -0.75 9.07 -3.90
C GLU A 79 -1.79 10.16 -4.16
N VAL A 80 -1.52 11.34 -3.62
CA VAL A 80 -2.37 12.53 -3.70
C VAL A 80 -2.34 13.10 -5.10
N ASN A 81 -3.52 13.26 -5.69
CA ASN A 81 -3.74 13.85 -7.01
C ASN A 81 -2.95 13.16 -8.12
N GLY A 82 -2.80 11.84 -8.04
CA GLY A 82 -1.95 11.11 -8.99
C GLY A 82 -2.42 9.69 -9.27
N ARG A 83 -1.51 8.76 -9.06
CA ARG A 83 -1.65 7.37 -9.46
C ARG A 83 -2.42 6.54 -8.42
N GLY A 84 -3.13 5.52 -8.91
CA GLY A 84 -3.80 4.52 -8.06
C GLY A 84 -5.11 5.03 -7.47
N ILE A 85 -5.56 4.38 -6.39
CA ILE A 85 -6.82 4.77 -5.74
C ILE A 85 -6.75 6.22 -5.26
N GLN A 86 -7.87 6.94 -5.25
CA GLN A 86 -7.87 8.37 -4.92
C GLN A 86 -8.93 8.70 -3.87
N GLY A 87 -8.60 9.68 -3.03
CA GLY A 87 -9.52 10.31 -2.09
C GLY A 87 -10.24 9.31 -1.19
N ASP A 88 -11.56 9.48 -1.05
CA ASP A 88 -12.36 8.69 -0.10
C ASP A 88 -12.40 7.19 -0.43
N ALA A 89 -12.23 6.80 -1.70
CA ALA A 89 -12.17 5.40 -2.09
C ALA A 89 -11.00 4.64 -1.42
N PHE A 90 -9.90 5.34 -1.09
CA PHE A 90 -8.80 4.74 -0.33
C PHE A 90 -9.26 4.31 1.07
N PHE A 91 -10.06 5.14 1.73
CA PHE A 91 -10.57 4.85 3.08
C PHE A 91 -11.62 3.74 3.06
N ASP A 92 -12.43 3.66 2.01
CA ASP A 92 -13.29 2.50 1.78
C ASP A 92 -12.46 1.22 1.65
N ALA A 93 -11.29 1.28 1.01
CA ALA A 93 -10.37 0.16 0.92
C ALA A 93 -9.79 -0.22 2.29
N LEU A 94 -9.41 0.76 3.12
CA LEU A 94 -8.91 0.49 4.47
C LEU A 94 -9.97 -0.23 5.33
N ALA A 95 -11.22 0.22 5.27
CA ALA A 95 -12.33 -0.43 5.97
C ALA A 95 -12.56 -1.87 5.45
N LEU A 96 -12.42 -2.09 4.14
CA LEU A 96 -12.48 -3.43 3.56
C LEU A 96 -11.33 -4.34 4.04
N LEU A 97 -10.12 -3.80 4.18
CA LEU A 97 -8.96 -4.53 4.72
C LEU A 97 -9.20 -4.97 6.16
N GLU A 98 -9.63 -4.07 7.04
CA GLU A 98 -9.95 -4.41 8.43
C GLU A 98 -11.05 -5.47 8.51
N LYS A 99 -12.11 -5.32 7.71
CA LYS A 99 -13.21 -6.30 7.61
C LYS A 99 -12.72 -7.68 7.16
N LYS A 100 -11.63 -7.75 6.40
CA LYS A 100 -10.99 -8.99 5.93
C LYS A 100 -9.94 -9.54 6.89
N GLY A 101 -9.73 -8.89 8.03
CA GLY A 101 -8.82 -9.36 9.08
C GLY A 101 -7.37 -8.93 8.89
N PHE A 102 -7.11 -7.92 8.04
CA PHE A 102 -5.82 -7.24 8.01
C PHE A 102 -5.74 -6.21 9.12
N ASP A 103 -4.56 -6.09 9.74
CA ASP A 103 -4.29 -5.05 10.72
C ASP A 103 -3.71 -3.83 9.98
N VAL A 104 -4.43 -2.71 10.00
CA VAL A 104 -4.00 -1.45 9.38
C VAL A 104 -3.33 -0.58 10.44
N ASN A 105 -2.08 -0.90 10.75
CA ASN A 105 -1.32 -0.25 11.84
C ASN A 105 -0.55 1.00 11.37
N GLY A 106 -0.72 1.39 10.11
CA GLY A 106 -0.10 2.57 9.52
C GLY A 106 -0.54 2.74 8.08
N VAL A 107 -0.42 3.95 7.56
CA VAL A 107 -0.63 4.26 6.16
C VAL A 107 0.42 5.23 5.67
N MET A 108 0.74 5.15 4.38
CA MET A 108 1.64 6.10 3.73
C MET A 108 0.87 6.97 2.74
N ILE A 109 1.16 8.27 2.72
CA ILE A 109 0.59 9.23 1.77
C ILE A 109 1.71 9.88 0.98
N PHE A 110 1.63 9.80 -0.35
CA PHE A 110 2.57 10.42 -1.28
C PHE A 110 1.91 11.58 -2.04
N SER A 111 2.20 12.84 -1.81
CA SER A 111 3.16 13.39 -0.85
C SER A 111 2.60 14.63 -0.19
N ALA A 112 3.23 15.05 0.90
CA ALA A 112 2.89 16.28 1.62
C ALA A 112 2.90 17.52 0.71
N ASP A 113 3.78 17.57 -0.30
CA ASP A 113 3.84 18.68 -1.27
C ASP A 113 2.54 18.83 -2.06
N ALA A 114 1.98 17.70 -2.52
CA ALA A 114 0.71 17.67 -3.23
C ALA A 114 -0.46 17.98 -2.28
N SER A 115 -0.41 17.45 -1.05
CA SER A 115 -1.42 17.68 0.00
C SER A 115 -1.46 19.12 0.52
N ALA A 116 -0.40 19.91 0.33
CA ALA A 116 -0.42 21.31 0.71
C ALA A 116 -1.60 22.07 0.04
N SER A 117 -2.01 21.63 -1.15
CA SER A 117 -3.13 22.21 -1.90
C SER A 117 -4.51 21.95 -1.26
N ASP A 118 -4.68 20.88 -0.48
CA ASP A 118 -5.92 20.54 0.24
C ASP A 118 -5.80 20.76 1.75
N ASN A 119 -4.74 21.46 2.16
CA ASN A 119 -4.38 21.69 3.56
C ASN A 119 -4.24 20.38 4.34
N TYR A 120 -3.65 19.33 3.76
CA TYR A 120 -3.39 18.04 4.42
C TYR A 120 -4.65 17.31 4.90
N TYR A 121 -5.72 17.36 4.12
CA TYR A 121 -7.01 16.78 4.50
C TYR A 121 -6.91 15.26 4.70
N TYR A 122 -6.28 14.56 3.74
CA TYR A 122 -6.18 13.11 3.80
C TYR A 122 -5.20 12.61 4.87
N GLU A 123 -4.15 13.36 5.20
CA GLU A 123 -3.26 13.07 6.32
C GLU A 123 -4.00 13.09 7.66
N ARG A 124 -4.86 14.10 7.88
CA ARG A 124 -5.68 14.15 9.10
C ARG A 124 -6.70 13.03 9.12
N LYS A 125 -7.34 12.74 7.98
CA LYS A 125 -8.31 11.64 7.89
C LYS A 125 -7.65 10.28 8.15
N SER A 126 -6.42 10.07 7.67
CA SER A 126 -5.62 8.88 7.94
C SER A 126 -5.23 8.74 9.40
N GLN A 127 -4.78 9.83 10.05
CA GLN A 127 -4.51 9.81 11.50
C GLN A 127 -5.78 9.48 12.30
N ALA A 128 -6.92 10.09 11.96
CA ALA A 128 -8.20 9.81 12.60
C ALA A 128 -8.66 8.36 12.38
N PHE A 129 -8.44 7.79 11.19
CA PHE A 129 -8.70 6.39 10.92
C PHE A 129 -7.86 5.49 11.83
N LEU A 130 -6.54 5.71 11.88
CA LEU A 130 -5.62 4.91 12.70
C LEU A 130 -5.92 5.00 14.20
N LEU A 131 -6.31 6.17 14.70
CA LEU A 131 -6.69 6.37 16.11
C LEU A 131 -8.00 5.66 16.49
N ASN A 132 -8.91 5.48 15.53
CA ASN A 132 -10.21 4.82 15.73
C ASN A 132 -10.20 3.34 15.34
N SER A 133 -9.10 2.85 14.73
CA SER A 133 -8.93 1.44 14.44
C SER A 133 -8.93 0.66 15.75
N THR A 134 -9.76 -0.37 15.83
CA THR A 134 -10.16 -1.03 17.10
C THR A 134 -9.10 -1.97 17.68
N LYS A 135 -7.85 -1.85 17.23
CA LYS A 135 -6.71 -2.65 17.67
C LYS A 135 -5.52 -1.76 18.04
N VAL A 136 -5.64 -1.08 19.18
CA VAL A 136 -4.50 -0.65 20.00
C VAL A 136 -4.37 -1.61 21.17
#